data_AF-A0A1W9IUU5-F1
#
_entry.id   AF-A0A1W9IUU5-F1
#
_cell.length_a   1.000
_cell.length_b   1.000
_cell.length_c   1.000
_cell.angle_alpha   90.00
_cell.angle_beta   90.00
_cell.angle_gamma   90.00
#
_symmetry.space_group_name_H-M   'P 1'
#
loop_
_entity.id
_entity.type
_entity.pdbx_description
1 polymer ?
#
loop_
_entity_poly.entity_id
_entity_poly.type
_entity_poly.pdbx_seq_one_letter_code
_entity_poly.pdbx_strand_id
1 'polypeptide(L)'
;MIYEWDPKKAQANRRKHGVSFEEAASVFLDSMALTFGDPDHSDAEPREITIGISTRGRVLFLSHCERGDGIRIISARRATPKERKHMRKTSAKSMKDDLRPEYDLTKLKGGVRGKYYQQAQAGTNLVLVEPELAKVFPDAASVNRALRVLRDAAGARALLAKRSRRGPERRRGAAARRKRTAA
;
A
#
# COMPACT_ATOMS: atom_id res chain seq x y z
N MET A 1 0.26 6.54 -2.30
CA MET A 1 -1.12 6.70 -1.85
C MET A 1 -1.21 6.17 -0.43
N ILE A 2 -1.74 6.97 0.50
CA ILE A 2 -1.93 6.53 1.88
C ILE A 2 -3.32 5.85 1.97
N TYR A 3 -3.43 4.77 2.75
CA TYR A 3 -4.71 4.11 3.01
C TYR A 3 -5.08 4.25 4.48
N GLU A 4 -6.27 4.78 4.75
CA GLU A 4 -6.78 5.01 6.10
C GLU A 4 -8.05 4.20 6.39
N TRP A 5 -8.28 3.90 7.67
CA TRP A 5 -9.55 3.37 8.17
C TRP A 5 -9.66 3.51 9.68
N ASP A 6 -10.88 3.45 10.22
CA ASP A 6 -11.08 3.26 11.65
C ASP A 6 -10.77 1.78 12.05
N PRO A 7 -9.93 1.53 13.08
CA PRO A 7 -9.56 0.15 13.46
C PRO A 7 -10.73 -0.70 13.97
N LYS A 8 -11.71 -0.12 14.67
CA LYS A 8 -12.89 -0.85 15.17
C LYS A 8 -13.79 -1.24 13.99
N LYS A 9 -13.98 -0.33 13.02
CA LYS A 9 -14.67 -0.56 11.75
C LYS A 9 -13.97 -1.64 10.92
N ALA A 10 -12.64 -1.62 10.83
CA ALA A 10 -11.86 -2.64 10.14
C ALA A 10 -12.03 -4.04 10.76
N GLN A 11 -11.97 -4.13 12.10
CA GLN A 11 -12.22 -5.38 12.81
C GLN A 11 -13.66 -5.88 12.64
N ALA A 12 -14.65 -4.99 12.75
CA ALA A 12 -16.06 -5.31 12.52
C ALA A 12 -16.31 -5.77 11.06
N ASN A 13 -15.69 -5.12 10.08
CA ASN A 13 -15.76 -5.50 8.67
C ASN A 13 -15.14 -6.89 8.43
N ARG A 14 -13.95 -7.16 8.99
CA ARG A 14 -13.32 -8.50 8.93
C ARG A 14 -14.25 -9.56 9.52
N ARG A 15 -14.92 -9.27 10.64
CA ARG A 15 -15.89 -10.19 11.29
C ARG A 15 -17.18 -10.39 10.47
N LYS A 16 -17.79 -9.34 9.91
CA LYS A 16 -19.05 -9.48 9.13
C LYS A 16 -18.83 -10.04 7.71
N HIS A 17 -17.69 -9.77 7.08
CA HIS A 17 -17.51 -10.01 5.63
C HIS A 17 -16.34 -10.92 5.24
N GLY A 18 -15.49 -11.36 6.18
CA GLY A 18 -14.33 -12.22 5.88
C GLY A 18 -13.29 -11.55 4.96
N VAL A 19 -13.30 -10.22 4.91
CA VAL A 19 -12.43 -9.34 4.11
C VAL A 19 -11.90 -8.26 5.04
N SER A 20 -10.59 -8.04 5.03
CA SER A 20 -9.94 -6.99 5.82
C SER A 20 -9.53 -5.82 4.94
N PHE A 21 -9.30 -4.65 5.54
CA PHE A 21 -9.01 -3.45 4.77
C PHE A 21 -7.60 -3.43 4.17
N GLU A 22 -6.66 -4.18 4.74
CA GLU A 22 -5.34 -4.41 4.13
C GLU A 22 -5.46 -5.22 2.82
N GLU A 23 -6.33 -6.23 2.80
CA GLU A 23 -6.63 -6.98 1.57
C GLU A 23 -7.45 -6.13 0.59
N ALA A 24 -8.40 -5.34 1.09
CA ALA A 24 -9.22 -4.47 0.26
C ALA A 24 -8.37 -3.42 -0.47
N ALA A 25 -7.43 -2.77 0.22
CA ALA A 25 -6.52 -1.79 -0.36
C ALA A 25 -5.73 -2.34 -1.57
N SER A 26 -5.46 -3.65 -1.61
CA SER A 26 -4.78 -4.27 -2.76
C SER A 26 -5.59 -4.22 -4.07
N VAL A 27 -6.89 -3.97 -4.02
CA VAL A 27 -7.73 -3.79 -5.22
C VAL A 27 -7.40 -2.49 -5.97
N PHE A 28 -6.82 -1.49 -5.30
CA PHE A 28 -6.34 -0.29 -5.98
C PHE A 28 -5.11 -0.56 -6.88
N LEU A 29 -4.51 -1.75 -6.79
CA LEU A 29 -3.42 -2.24 -7.65
C LEU A 29 -3.94 -3.11 -8.82
N ASP A 30 -5.24 -3.36 -8.91
CA ASP A 30 -5.85 -4.01 -10.07
C ASP A 30 -6.10 -2.96 -11.16
N SER A 31 -5.30 -2.99 -12.23
CA SER A 31 -5.45 -2.10 -13.40
C SER A 31 -6.81 -2.24 -14.08
N MET A 32 -7.51 -3.36 -13.88
CA MET A 32 -8.81 -3.66 -14.44
C MET A 32 -9.98 -3.32 -13.51
N ALA A 33 -9.70 -2.86 -12.27
CA ALA A 33 -10.73 -2.47 -11.31
C ALA A 33 -11.59 -1.33 -11.86
N LEU A 34 -12.91 -1.40 -11.63
CA LEU A 34 -13.87 -0.38 -12.03
C LEU A 34 -14.24 0.47 -10.82
N THR A 35 -14.09 1.79 -10.94
CA THR A 35 -14.44 2.76 -9.90
C THR A 35 -15.59 3.65 -10.36
N PHE A 36 -16.60 3.83 -9.52
CA PHE A 36 -17.82 4.59 -9.78
C PHE A 36 -18.04 5.60 -8.66
N GLY A 37 -18.61 6.77 -8.97
CA GLY A 37 -19.20 7.63 -7.95
C GLY A 37 -20.37 6.93 -7.26
N ASP A 38 -20.59 7.20 -5.97
CA ASP A 38 -21.67 6.62 -5.17
C ASP A 38 -22.92 7.53 -5.20
N PRO A 39 -23.98 7.20 -5.97
CA PRO A 39 -25.15 8.07 -6.16
C PRO A 39 -26.13 8.04 -4.98
N ASP A 40 -25.92 7.17 -3.99
CA ASP A 40 -26.74 7.10 -2.78
C ASP A 40 -26.08 7.90 -1.62
N HIS A 41 -25.09 8.75 -1.92
CA HIS A 41 -24.27 9.47 -0.94
C HIS A 41 -24.40 11.01 -1.00
N SER A 42 -24.16 11.66 0.15
CA SER A 42 -24.23 13.12 0.33
C SER A 42 -23.04 13.87 -0.28
N ASP A 43 -23.30 14.98 -0.98
CA ASP A 43 -22.30 15.78 -1.70
C ASP A 43 -21.13 16.30 -0.82
N ALA A 44 -21.34 16.43 0.49
CA ALA A 44 -20.32 16.85 1.45
C ALA A 44 -19.21 15.82 1.73
N GLU A 45 -19.42 14.54 1.41
CA GLU A 45 -18.39 13.50 1.36
C GLU A 45 -18.61 12.65 0.09
N PRO A 46 -18.02 13.00 -1.07
CA PRO A 46 -18.14 12.20 -2.27
C PRO A 46 -17.50 10.82 -2.04
N ARG A 47 -18.34 9.79 -1.96
CA ARG A 47 -17.89 8.40 -1.87
C ARG A 47 -17.81 7.77 -3.23
N GLU A 48 -16.93 6.79 -3.32
CA GLU A 48 -16.77 5.97 -4.51
C GLU A 48 -16.84 4.49 -4.17
N ILE A 49 -17.23 3.73 -5.18
CA ILE A 49 -17.37 2.29 -5.17
C ILE A 49 -16.33 1.73 -6.12
N THR A 50 -15.42 0.89 -5.63
CA THR A 50 -14.42 0.20 -6.47
C THR A 50 -14.65 -1.31 -6.44
N ILE A 51 -14.73 -1.92 -7.62
CA ILE A 51 -14.91 -3.36 -7.81
C ILE A 51 -13.71 -3.89 -8.61
N GLY A 52 -12.96 -4.84 -8.04
CA GLY A 52 -11.74 -5.37 -8.64
C GLY A 52 -11.19 -6.59 -7.88
N ILE A 53 -10.04 -7.09 -8.33
CA ILE A 53 -9.40 -8.32 -7.84
C ILE A 53 -8.37 -7.98 -6.75
N SER A 54 -8.48 -8.59 -5.57
CA SER A 54 -7.44 -8.48 -4.52
C SER A 54 -6.24 -9.38 -4.85
N THR A 55 -5.09 -9.12 -4.22
CA THR A 55 -3.89 -9.99 -4.32
C THR A 55 -4.12 -11.45 -3.92
N ARG A 56 -5.24 -11.77 -3.28
CA ARG A 56 -5.68 -13.15 -2.96
C ARG A 56 -6.60 -13.76 -4.02
N GLY A 57 -6.67 -13.17 -5.22
CA GLY A 57 -7.53 -13.60 -6.33
C GLY A 57 -9.03 -13.42 -6.05
N ARG A 58 -9.42 -12.68 -5.01
CA ARG A 58 -10.83 -12.50 -4.62
C ARG A 58 -11.36 -11.23 -5.26
N VAL A 59 -12.45 -11.32 -6.03
CA VAL A 59 -13.17 -10.12 -6.47
C VAL A 59 -13.89 -9.50 -5.27
N LEU A 60 -13.55 -8.25 -4.96
CA LEU A 60 -14.11 -7.50 -3.85
C LEU A 60 -14.94 -6.31 -4.35
N PHE A 61 -15.84 -5.85 -3.49
CA PHE A 61 -16.57 -4.58 -3.59
C PHE A 61 -16.10 -3.72 -2.42
N LEU A 62 -15.61 -2.51 -2.71
CA LEU A 62 -15.20 -1.51 -1.74
C LEU A 62 -16.14 -0.31 -1.79
N SER A 63 -16.36 0.32 -0.64
CA SER A 63 -16.82 1.72 -0.54
C SER A 63 -15.79 2.52 0.26
N HIS A 64 -15.40 3.67 -0.28
CA HIS A 64 -14.31 4.51 0.22
C HIS A 64 -14.54 5.98 -0.16
N CYS A 65 -13.64 6.88 0.28
CA CYS A 65 -13.55 8.24 -0.25
C CYS A 65 -12.09 8.71 -0.33
N GLU A 66 -11.80 9.61 -1.26
CA GLU A 66 -10.55 10.37 -1.29
C GLU A 66 -10.51 11.37 -0.13
N ARG A 67 -9.34 11.52 0.50
CA ARG A 67 -9.06 12.52 1.54
C ARG A 67 -7.59 12.95 1.42
N GLY A 68 -7.35 14.12 0.81
CA GLY A 68 -5.99 14.59 0.51
C GLY A 68 -5.23 13.58 -0.35
N ASP A 69 -4.00 13.24 0.03
CA ASP A 69 -3.12 12.31 -0.70
C ASP A 69 -3.44 10.81 -0.48
N GLY A 70 -4.62 10.49 0.07
CA GLY A 70 -5.00 9.15 0.50
C GLY A 70 -6.45 8.77 0.27
N ILE A 71 -6.73 7.48 0.45
CA ILE A 71 -8.07 6.89 0.39
C ILE A 71 -8.45 6.36 1.77
N ARG A 72 -9.64 6.77 2.25
CA ARG A 72 -10.24 6.23 3.48
C ARG A 72 -11.19 5.08 3.12
N ILE A 73 -10.84 3.85 3.51
CA ILE A 73 -11.67 2.65 3.31
C ILE A 73 -12.77 2.62 4.39
N ILE A 74 -14.02 2.50 3.94
CA ILE A 74 -15.22 2.62 4.80
C ILE A 74 -15.91 1.27 4.98
N SER A 75 -15.97 0.46 3.92
CA SER A 75 -16.38 -0.95 3.98
C SER A 75 -15.81 -1.75 2.80
N ALA A 76 -15.68 -3.07 2.99
CA ALA A 76 -15.20 -3.98 1.96
C ALA A 76 -15.83 -5.37 2.12
N ARG A 77 -16.34 -5.95 1.04
CA ARG A 77 -16.92 -7.30 1.04
C ARG A 77 -16.54 -8.06 -0.23
N ARG A 78 -16.80 -9.36 -0.27
CA ARG A 78 -16.74 -10.12 -1.52
C ARG A 78 -17.79 -9.56 -2.49
N ALA A 79 -17.44 -9.48 -3.77
CA ALA A 79 -18.36 -9.06 -4.82
C ALA A 79 -19.45 -10.13 -5.05
N THR A 80 -20.71 -9.70 -5.16
CA THR A 80 -21.86 -10.56 -5.49
C THR A 80 -21.66 -11.20 -6.88
N PRO A 81 -22.34 -12.32 -7.21
CA PRO A 81 -22.24 -12.92 -8.54
C PRO A 81 -22.50 -11.93 -9.69
N LYS A 82 -23.38 -10.94 -9.47
CA LYS A 82 -23.68 -9.86 -10.41
C LYS A 82 -22.53 -8.87 -10.58
N GLU A 83 -21.92 -8.42 -9.48
CA GLU A 83 -20.80 -7.48 -9.51
C GLU A 83 -19.59 -8.12 -10.20
N ARG A 84 -19.33 -9.41 -9.90
CA ARG A 84 -18.33 -10.22 -10.63
C ARG A 84 -18.68 -10.40 -12.10
N LYS A 85 -19.97 -10.51 -12.45
CA LYS A 85 -20.42 -10.52 -13.85
C LYS A 85 -20.15 -9.16 -14.49
N HIS A 86 -20.54 -8.05 -13.86
CA HIS A 86 -20.38 -6.68 -14.38
C HIS A 86 -18.92 -6.33 -14.66
N MET A 87 -17.99 -6.74 -13.77
CA MET A 87 -16.54 -6.57 -13.95
C MET A 87 -15.98 -7.39 -15.14
N ARG A 88 -16.63 -8.51 -15.50
CA ARG A 88 -16.22 -9.39 -16.62
C ARG A 88 -16.98 -9.13 -17.93
N LYS A 89 -18.21 -8.62 -17.86
CA LYS A 89 -19.16 -8.39 -18.95
C LYS A 89 -20.22 -7.37 -18.52
N THR A 90 -20.44 -6.35 -19.33
CA THR A 90 -21.64 -5.50 -19.28
C THR A 90 -22.92 -6.36 -19.30
N SER A 91 -23.95 -5.95 -18.52
CA SER A 91 -25.37 -6.40 -18.52
C SER A 91 -25.91 -7.43 -17.48
N ALA A 92 -27.13 -7.11 -17.00
CA ALA A 92 -28.21 -7.97 -16.44
C ALA A 92 -28.10 -8.66 -15.04
N LYS A 93 -28.61 -7.94 -14.01
CA LYS A 93 -29.76 -8.16 -13.05
C LYS A 93 -29.90 -9.39 -12.09
N SER A 94 -30.47 -9.13 -10.87
CA SER A 94 -31.16 -10.02 -9.87
C SER A 94 -30.37 -11.19 -9.22
N MET A 95 -30.42 -11.55 -7.92
CA MET A 95 -30.85 -10.95 -6.62
C MET A 95 -29.76 -11.34 -5.54
N LYS A 96 -29.69 -11.07 -4.22
CA LYS A 96 -30.32 -10.22 -3.16
C LYS A 96 -29.27 -10.09 -1.97
N ASP A 97 -29.71 -9.89 -0.72
CA ASP A 97 -29.06 -10.12 0.61
C ASP A 97 -28.40 -8.92 1.37
N ASP A 98 -28.38 -9.00 2.71
CA ASP A 98 -28.47 -7.90 3.70
C ASP A 98 -27.22 -7.00 3.90
N LEU A 99 -26.87 -6.28 2.84
CA LEU A 99 -26.82 -4.81 2.88
C LEU A 99 -28.10 -4.25 2.21
N ARG A 100 -28.13 -2.98 1.78
CA ARG A 100 -29.17 -2.52 0.82
C ARG A 100 -29.09 -3.48 -0.39
N PRO A 101 -30.14 -4.26 -0.75
CA PRO A 101 -29.92 -5.62 -1.28
C PRO A 101 -29.25 -5.71 -2.65
N GLU A 102 -29.28 -4.62 -3.40
CA GLU A 102 -28.51 -4.38 -4.60
C GLU A 102 -28.04 -2.92 -4.55
N TYR A 103 -26.77 -2.64 -4.85
CA TYR A 103 -26.51 -1.37 -5.53
C TYR A 103 -27.14 -1.51 -6.91
N ASP A 104 -27.97 -0.54 -7.29
CA ASP A 104 -28.51 -0.50 -8.64
C ASP A 104 -27.38 -0.14 -9.60
N LEU A 105 -26.75 -1.17 -10.16
CA LEU A 105 -25.63 -1.04 -11.09
C LEU A 105 -26.04 -0.31 -12.40
N THR A 106 -27.32 -0.02 -12.63
CA THR A 106 -27.76 0.85 -13.73
C THR A 106 -27.61 2.35 -13.42
N LYS A 107 -27.53 2.72 -12.12
CA LYS A 107 -27.16 4.06 -11.66
C LYS A 107 -25.65 4.30 -11.68
N LEU A 108 -24.83 3.24 -11.51
CA LEU A 108 -23.37 3.31 -11.55
C LEU A 108 -22.84 3.48 -13.00
N LYS A 109 -23.17 4.62 -13.60
CA LYS A 109 -22.74 5.02 -14.95
C LYS A 109 -21.32 5.61 -14.92
N GLY A 110 -20.62 5.58 -16.05
CA GLY A 110 -19.33 6.25 -16.22
C GLY A 110 -18.15 5.65 -15.44
N GLY A 111 -18.22 4.37 -15.06
CA GLY A 111 -17.19 3.73 -14.24
C GLY A 111 -15.78 3.78 -14.85
N VAL A 112 -14.85 4.42 -14.16
CA VAL A 112 -13.45 4.61 -14.58
C VAL A 112 -12.64 3.35 -14.28
N ARG A 113 -12.05 2.75 -15.32
CA ARG A 113 -11.18 1.59 -15.20
C ARG A 113 -9.79 2.00 -14.73
N GLY A 114 -9.27 1.33 -13.70
CA GLY A 114 -7.91 1.54 -13.20
C GLY A 114 -7.65 2.93 -12.59
N LYS A 115 -8.69 3.70 -12.20
CA LYS A 115 -8.60 5.10 -11.71
C LYS A 115 -7.39 5.33 -10.79
N TYR A 116 -7.21 4.45 -9.81
CA TYR A 116 -6.18 4.55 -8.77
C TYR A 116 -4.88 3.80 -9.07
N TYR A 117 -4.83 2.98 -10.12
CA TYR A 117 -3.72 2.05 -10.39
C TYR A 117 -2.36 2.75 -10.44
N GLN A 118 -2.27 3.87 -11.17
CA GLN A 118 -1.04 4.64 -11.30
C GLN A 118 -0.59 5.27 -9.97
N GLN A 119 -1.52 5.78 -9.15
CA GLN A 119 -1.22 6.40 -7.85
C GLN A 119 -0.91 5.36 -6.76
N ALA A 120 -1.55 4.19 -6.85
CA ALA A 120 -1.30 3.04 -6.00
C ALA A 120 0.09 2.44 -6.28
N GLN A 121 0.51 2.35 -7.55
CA GLN A 121 1.88 1.97 -7.91
C GLN A 121 2.90 3.05 -7.54
N ALA A 122 2.76 4.28 -8.05
CA ALA A 122 3.75 5.34 -7.86
C ALA A 122 3.96 5.72 -6.39
N GLY A 123 2.93 5.58 -5.55
CA GLY A 123 2.99 5.90 -4.13
C GLY A 123 2.89 4.69 -3.20
N THR A 124 3.09 3.47 -3.68
CA THR A 124 3.24 2.26 -2.84
C THR A 124 4.26 1.31 -3.48
N ASN A 125 5.50 1.32 -2.99
CA ASN A 125 6.56 0.39 -3.41
C ASN A 125 6.29 -1.04 -2.89
N LEU A 126 5.24 -1.67 -3.44
CA LEU A 126 4.90 -3.06 -3.20
C LEU A 126 5.75 -3.97 -4.09
N VAL A 127 6.91 -4.35 -3.55
CA VAL A 127 7.75 -5.39 -4.12
C VAL A 127 7.03 -6.74 -3.97
N LEU A 128 6.73 -7.39 -5.09
CA LEU A 128 6.26 -8.78 -5.09
C LEU A 128 7.44 -9.67 -4.66
N VAL A 129 7.39 -10.19 -3.43
CA VAL A 129 8.36 -11.18 -2.95
C VAL A 129 8.05 -12.57 -3.52
N GLU A 130 9.10 -13.34 -3.80
CA GLU A 130 9.02 -14.70 -4.33
C GLU A 130 8.26 -15.64 -3.38
N PRO A 131 7.61 -16.71 -3.87
CA PRO A 131 6.82 -17.62 -3.05
C PRO A 131 7.59 -18.26 -1.88
N GLU A 132 8.89 -18.50 -2.03
CA GLU A 132 9.75 -19.02 -0.96
C GLU A 132 10.06 -17.96 0.10
N LEU A 133 10.28 -16.70 -0.30
CA LEU A 133 10.47 -15.59 0.63
C LEU A 133 9.20 -15.27 1.42
N ALA A 134 8.01 -15.45 0.82
CA ALA A 134 6.73 -15.28 1.50
C ALA A 134 6.49 -16.31 2.63
N LYS A 135 7.16 -17.48 2.60
CA LYS A 135 7.14 -18.45 3.70
C LYS A 135 7.99 -17.98 4.90
N VAL A 136 9.10 -17.30 4.62
CA VAL A 136 10.04 -16.78 5.63
C VAL A 136 9.55 -15.46 6.24
N PHE A 137 8.87 -14.63 5.44
CA PHE A 137 8.34 -13.33 5.83
C PHE A 137 6.81 -13.28 5.67
N PRO A 138 6.04 -13.92 6.59
CA PRO A 138 4.59 -14.08 6.45
C PRO A 138 3.78 -12.78 6.63
N ASP A 139 4.40 -11.70 7.12
CA ASP A 139 3.75 -10.43 7.37
C ASP A 139 4.63 -9.22 7.00
N ALA A 140 3.99 -8.09 6.66
CA ALA A 140 4.68 -6.88 6.24
C ALA A 140 5.54 -6.22 7.34
N ALA A 141 5.27 -6.47 8.63
CA ALA A 141 6.12 -5.98 9.71
C ALA A 141 7.44 -6.78 9.80
N SER A 142 7.42 -8.09 9.49
CA SER A 142 8.63 -8.92 9.39
C SER A 142 9.58 -8.44 8.28
N VAL A 143 9.05 -8.19 7.08
CA VAL A 143 9.79 -7.59 5.95
C VAL A 143 10.37 -6.23 6.34
N ASN A 144 9.54 -5.33 6.89
CA ASN A 144 9.99 -3.98 7.26
C ASN A 144 11.00 -3.96 8.42
N ARG A 145 11.00 -4.95 9.33
CA ARG A 145 12.08 -5.13 10.33
C ARG A 145 13.39 -5.51 9.64
N ALA A 146 13.38 -6.50 8.75
CA ALA A 146 14.58 -6.96 8.04
C ALA A 146 15.21 -5.85 7.17
N LEU A 147 14.39 -5.10 6.41
CA LEU A 147 14.87 -4.00 5.57
C LEU A 147 15.53 -2.87 6.38
N ARG A 148 15.06 -2.58 7.60
CA ARG A 148 15.69 -1.60 8.51
C ARG A 148 17.06 -2.08 8.98
N VAL A 149 17.19 -3.34 9.38
CA VAL A 149 18.47 -3.94 9.77
C VAL A 149 19.48 -3.89 8.60
N LEU A 150 19.06 -4.20 7.38
CA LEU A 150 19.91 -4.13 6.18
C LEU A 150 20.36 -2.69 5.87
N ARG A 151 19.46 -1.71 5.96
CA ARG A 151 19.78 -0.27 5.83
C ARG A 151 20.84 0.15 6.85
N ASP A 152 20.67 -0.22 8.10
CA ASP A 152 21.53 0.21 9.20
C ASP A 152 22.92 -0.45 9.12
N ALA A 153 22.99 -1.73 8.74
CA ALA A 153 24.24 -2.43 8.44
C ALA A 153 24.99 -1.82 7.24
N ALA A 154 24.28 -1.48 6.16
CA ALA A 154 24.86 -0.81 5.00
C ALA A 154 25.41 0.59 5.35
N GLY A 155 24.66 1.36 6.16
CA GLY A 155 25.09 2.66 6.67
C GLY A 155 26.36 2.57 7.53
N ALA A 156 26.39 1.63 8.48
CA ALA A 156 27.57 1.39 9.32
C ALA A 156 28.81 1.01 8.49
N ARG A 157 28.66 0.13 7.49
CA ARG A 157 29.73 -0.28 6.57
C ARG A 157 30.25 0.89 5.73
N ALA A 158 29.37 1.78 5.28
CA ALA A 158 29.75 3.02 4.57
C ALA A 158 30.48 4.03 5.48
N LEU A 159 30.09 4.14 6.76
CA LEU A 159 30.77 4.99 7.74
C LEU A 159 32.17 4.48 8.08
N LEU A 160 32.35 3.16 8.23
CA LEU A 160 33.66 2.54 8.43
C LEU A 160 34.59 2.76 7.22
N ALA A 161 34.09 2.59 5.99
CA ALA A 161 34.84 2.87 4.76
C ALA A 161 35.22 4.35 4.58
N LYS A 162 34.42 5.28 5.15
CA LYS A 162 34.79 6.71 5.21
C LYS A 162 35.84 7.00 6.29
N ARG A 163 35.83 6.28 7.41
CA ARG A 163 36.84 6.40 8.47
C ARG A 163 38.23 5.91 8.02
N SER A 164 38.34 4.77 7.35
CA SER A 164 39.64 4.28 6.86
C SER A 164 40.29 5.19 5.80
N ARG A 165 39.49 5.95 5.05
CA ARG A 165 39.99 6.97 4.11
C ARG A 165 40.51 8.26 4.80
N ARG A 166 40.14 8.52 6.06
CA ARG A 166 40.78 9.54 6.91
C ARG A 166 41.88 8.89 7.76
N GLY A 167 42.95 8.46 7.09
CA GLY A 167 44.19 8.02 7.75
C GLY A 167 44.85 9.15 8.56
N PRO A 168 45.72 8.82 9.53
CA PRO A 168 46.27 9.81 10.45
C PRO A 168 47.21 10.79 9.75
N GLU A 169 46.85 12.07 9.78
CA GLU A 169 47.68 13.17 9.31
C GLU A 169 48.97 13.24 10.15
N ARG A 170 50.12 12.96 9.52
CA ARG A 170 51.37 12.69 10.23
C ARG A 170 51.93 13.99 10.82
N ARG A 171 51.94 14.10 12.15
CA ARG A 171 52.80 15.04 12.88
C ARG A 171 54.27 14.83 12.46
N ARG A 172 54.77 15.67 11.55
CA ARG A 172 56.16 15.73 11.09
C ARG A 172 56.62 17.18 11.09
N GLY A 173 57.50 17.53 12.03
CA GLY A 173 58.16 18.84 12.10
C GLY A 173 58.21 19.39 13.52
N ALA A 174 59.42 19.41 14.11
CA ALA A 174 59.90 20.16 15.30
C ALA A 174 60.77 19.33 16.28
N ALA A 175 61.78 18.60 15.79
CA ALA A 175 62.64 17.77 16.66
C ALA A 175 64.12 17.63 16.20
N ALA A 176 64.72 18.67 15.61
CA ALA A 176 66.12 18.58 15.14
C ALA A 176 66.88 19.94 15.00
N ARG A 177 67.18 20.63 16.12
CA ARG A 177 68.42 21.45 16.23
C ARG A 177 68.69 21.94 17.68
N ARG A 178 69.57 21.22 18.39
CA ARG A 178 70.33 21.71 19.57
C ARG A 178 71.66 20.95 19.63
N LYS A 179 72.67 21.59 20.26
CA LYS A 179 74.12 21.22 20.28
C LYS A 179 74.88 21.56 18.98
N ARG A 180 76.15 22.01 19.01
CA ARG A 180 76.90 22.85 20.00
C ARG A 180 78.31 23.14 19.45
N THR A 181 78.70 24.41 19.36
CA THR A 181 80.07 24.99 19.43
C THR A 181 79.90 26.52 19.41
N ALA A 182 80.59 27.38 20.17
CA ALA A 182 81.76 27.26 21.05
C ALA A 182 83.13 27.17 20.36
N ALA A 183 83.55 28.31 19.79
CA ALA A 183 84.91 28.86 19.84
C ALA A 183 84.74 30.40 19.80
#